data_AF-A0A8S0W4W1-F1
#
_entry.id   AF-A0A8S0W4W1-F1
#
_cell.length_a   1.000
_cell.length_b   1.000
_cell.length_c   1.000
_cell.angle_alpha   90.00
_cell.angle_beta   90.00
_cell.angle_gamma   90.00
#
_symmetry.space_group_name_H-M   'P 1'
#
loop_
_entity.id
_entity.type
_entity.pdbx_description
1 polymer ?
#
loop_
_entity_poly.entity_id
_entity_poly.type
_entity_poly.pdbx_seq_one_letter_code
_entity_poly.pdbx_strand_id
1 'polypeptide(L)'
;MSTSLNLSECTAAFHTTKHDEHPDRMQYVTGTLKHPALGELATVRCLQIPASGRTWFTRVGDFLEIMDEDSQELHEFSVTLFDRNSNVRPWLVEGGGARSGSGCWGAELSSGDMLYIEDLNVKEQFRRRGAGSYLLQKLLASPRMGNKGKGHAFCWPTPIGYRGDDKAEWARQQAAITAFYRKNGFRRVGRTSFLAYSPDPSHPSRRLDAASDPETPSTEFDTINPGAAALSADEAKALYPLHCAIASNKTPSITQVIRAAYGTDAGSIRKHNDSGLTPVHVATASENVHTLRALLALDPSGIAEDLKDAGNRDALTPLEALRAVMRATREFSETLLGAWDGYTDEELRCEYIVMKAMGMPLGPGEETEEAYVRKRKFGRGGV
;
A
#
# COMPACT_ATOMS: atom_id res chain seq x y z
N MET A 1 31.14 21.23 -30.67
CA MET A 1 29.97 22.12 -30.53
C MET A 1 28.91 21.37 -29.74
N SER A 2 28.52 21.84 -28.56
CA SER A 2 27.47 21.18 -27.76
C SER A 2 26.12 21.52 -28.39
N THR A 3 25.48 20.57 -29.05
CA THR A 3 24.15 20.77 -29.64
C THR A 3 23.17 21.06 -28.50
N SER A 4 22.63 22.28 -28.48
CA SER A 4 21.60 22.65 -27.51
C SER A 4 20.36 21.78 -27.73
N LEU A 5 19.80 21.20 -26.66
CA LEU A 5 18.61 20.36 -26.74
C LEU A 5 17.38 21.26 -26.74
N ASN A 6 16.65 21.29 -27.85
CA ASN A 6 15.35 21.94 -27.95
C ASN A 6 14.22 20.91 -27.93
N LEU A 7 13.44 20.87 -26.85
CA LEU A 7 12.38 19.87 -26.69
C LEU A 7 11.21 20.08 -27.67
N SER A 8 11.02 21.27 -28.23
CA SER A 8 9.96 21.51 -29.22
C SER A 8 10.22 20.82 -30.57
N GLU A 9 11.48 20.49 -30.85
CA GLU A 9 11.89 19.74 -32.05
C GLU A 9 11.76 18.23 -31.86
N CYS A 10 11.47 17.77 -30.65
CA CYS A 10 11.36 16.36 -30.35
C CYS A 10 9.97 15.81 -30.69
N THR A 11 9.94 14.62 -31.26
CA THR A 11 8.71 13.88 -31.56
C THR A 11 8.57 12.70 -30.61
N ALA A 12 7.41 12.59 -29.97
CA ALA A 12 7.02 11.42 -29.19
C ALA A 12 6.16 10.50 -30.07
N ALA A 13 6.50 9.22 -30.13
CA ALA A 13 5.72 8.19 -30.81
C ALA A 13 5.34 7.09 -29.82
N PHE A 14 4.10 6.60 -29.91
CA PHE A 14 3.57 5.57 -29.02
C PHE A 14 3.02 4.40 -29.82
N HIS A 15 3.42 3.19 -29.44
CA HIS A 15 3.01 1.95 -30.07
C HIS A 15 2.32 1.08 -29.03
N THR A 16 1.38 0.25 -29.49
CA THR A 16 0.66 -0.67 -28.62
C THR A 16 0.86 -2.08 -29.13
N THR A 17 1.21 -2.98 -28.22
CA THR A 17 1.27 -4.41 -28.46
C THR A 17 0.29 -5.07 -27.50
N LYS A 18 -0.46 -6.05 -27.97
CA LYS A 18 -1.32 -6.82 -27.07
C LYS A 18 -0.46 -7.54 -26.03
N HIS A 19 -1.03 -7.75 -24.84
CA HIS A 19 -0.39 -8.62 -23.86
C HIS A 19 -0.38 -10.07 -24.38
N ASP A 20 0.69 -10.80 -24.12
CA ASP A 20 0.88 -12.13 -24.72
C ASP A 20 -0.12 -13.15 -24.14
N GLU A 21 -0.31 -13.16 -22.83
CA GLU A 21 -1.20 -14.09 -22.13
C GLU A 21 -2.66 -13.61 -22.00
N HIS A 22 -2.88 -12.29 -21.82
CA HIS A 22 -4.20 -11.69 -21.66
C HIS A 22 -4.53 -10.60 -22.71
N PRO A 23 -4.47 -10.90 -24.02
CA PRO A 23 -4.57 -9.93 -25.11
C PRO A 23 -5.90 -9.16 -25.19
N ASP A 24 -6.96 -9.65 -24.55
CA ASP A 24 -8.29 -9.04 -24.54
C ASP A 24 -8.53 -8.16 -23.29
N ARG A 25 -7.63 -8.24 -22.30
CA ARG A 25 -7.74 -7.53 -21.02
C ARG A 25 -6.66 -6.47 -20.86
N MET A 26 -5.48 -6.72 -21.42
CA MET A 26 -4.28 -5.93 -21.21
C MET A 26 -3.52 -5.71 -22.51
N GLN A 27 -2.77 -4.62 -22.56
CA GLN A 27 -1.86 -4.31 -23.66
C GLN A 27 -0.70 -3.48 -23.14
N TYR A 28 0.46 -3.60 -23.77
CA TYR A 28 1.60 -2.74 -23.47
C TYR A 28 1.58 -1.52 -24.37
N VAL A 29 1.92 -0.36 -23.80
CA VAL A 29 2.15 0.90 -24.50
C VAL A 29 3.62 1.23 -24.38
N THR A 30 4.32 1.30 -25.51
CA THR A 30 5.72 1.73 -25.57
C THR A 30 5.83 3.08 -26.24
N GLY A 31 6.53 4.01 -25.61
CA GLY A 31 6.76 5.36 -26.10
C GLY A 31 8.23 5.65 -26.29
N THR A 32 8.55 6.43 -27.32
CA THR A 32 9.92 6.91 -27.56
C THR A 32 9.91 8.39 -27.87
N LEU A 33 10.81 9.15 -27.24
CA LEU A 33 11.08 10.55 -27.57
C LEU A 33 12.35 10.64 -28.42
N LYS A 34 12.23 11.18 -29.64
CA LYS A 34 13.36 11.34 -30.57
C LYS A 34 13.55 12.80 -30.94
N HIS A 35 14.80 13.24 -30.97
CA HIS A 35 15.25 14.50 -31.55
C HIS A 35 15.83 14.22 -32.95
N PRO A 36 15.56 15.07 -33.96
CA PRO A 36 16.02 14.84 -35.33
C PRO A 36 17.54 14.65 -35.44
N ALA A 37 18.32 15.50 -34.76
CA ALA A 37 19.79 15.43 -34.79
C ALA A 37 20.44 14.53 -33.71
N LEU A 38 19.77 14.30 -32.58
CA LEU A 38 20.37 13.63 -31.41
C LEU A 38 19.87 12.18 -31.24
N GLY A 39 18.92 11.78 -32.09
CA GLY A 39 18.29 10.47 -32.02
C GLY A 39 17.37 10.33 -30.81
N GLU A 40 17.25 9.11 -30.30
CA GLU A 40 16.41 8.81 -29.15
C GLU A 40 16.97 9.41 -27.86
N LEU A 41 16.11 10.09 -27.10
CA LEU A 41 16.43 10.75 -25.84
C LEU A 41 15.90 9.97 -24.63
N ALA A 42 14.69 9.42 -24.74
CA ALA A 42 13.97 8.78 -23.65
C ALA A 42 12.97 7.75 -24.18
N THR A 43 12.67 6.76 -23.35
CA THR A 43 11.67 5.72 -23.59
C THR A 43 10.73 5.59 -22.40
N VAL A 44 9.53 5.09 -22.65
CA VAL A 44 8.56 4.74 -21.61
C VAL A 44 7.88 3.42 -21.97
N ARG A 45 7.66 2.55 -20.99
CA ARG A 45 6.85 1.33 -21.10
C ARG A 45 5.75 1.38 -20.06
N CYS A 46 4.54 1.05 -20.47
CA CYS A 46 3.38 1.01 -19.60
C CYS A 46 2.56 -0.24 -19.86
N LEU A 47 1.98 -0.80 -18.81
CA LEU A 47 0.85 -1.71 -18.91
C LEU A 47 -0.44 -0.87 -18.96
N GLN A 48 -1.28 -1.10 -19.97
CA GLN A 48 -2.59 -0.49 -20.06
C GLN A 48 -3.67 -1.57 -19.90
N ILE A 49 -4.60 -1.32 -18.98
CA ILE A 49 -5.82 -2.09 -18.78
C ILE A 49 -7.00 -1.19 -19.21
N PRO A 50 -7.55 -1.38 -20.42
CA PRO A 50 -8.70 -0.61 -20.87
C PRO A 50 -9.92 -0.84 -19.97
N ALA A 51 -10.88 0.09 -19.95
CA ALA A 51 -12.09 -0.04 -19.15
C ALA A 51 -12.87 -1.35 -19.40
N SER A 52 -12.82 -1.88 -20.63
CA SER A 52 -13.40 -3.19 -20.97
C SER A 52 -12.66 -4.35 -20.28
N GLY A 53 -11.32 -4.32 -20.27
CA GLY A 53 -10.50 -5.28 -19.53
C GLY A 53 -10.75 -5.19 -18.03
N ARG A 54 -10.90 -3.97 -17.52
CA ARG A 54 -11.24 -3.74 -16.12
C ARG A 54 -12.61 -4.30 -15.73
N THR A 55 -13.63 -4.08 -16.57
CA THR A 55 -14.96 -4.66 -16.36
C THR A 55 -14.91 -6.19 -16.32
N TRP A 56 -14.01 -6.79 -17.10
CA TRP A 56 -13.79 -8.23 -17.06
C TRP A 56 -13.23 -8.69 -15.72
N PHE A 57 -12.17 -8.04 -15.22
CA PHE A 57 -11.60 -8.31 -13.90
C PHE A 57 -12.64 -8.17 -12.79
N THR A 58 -13.48 -7.13 -12.84
CA THR A 58 -14.55 -6.96 -11.86
C THR A 58 -15.54 -8.12 -11.87
N ARG A 59 -15.86 -8.68 -13.05
CA ARG A 59 -16.80 -9.79 -13.18
C ARG A 59 -16.21 -11.14 -12.77
N VAL A 60 -14.96 -11.41 -13.13
CA VAL A 60 -14.33 -12.71 -12.87
C VAL A 60 -13.67 -12.76 -11.49
N GLY A 61 -13.15 -11.62 -11.01
CA GLY A 61 -12.49 -11.54 -9.71
C GLY A 61 -11.10 -12.18 -9.70
N ASP A 62 -10.38 -12.14 -10.81
CA ASP A 62 -9.03 -12.68 -11.02
C ASP A 62 -7.97 -11.58 -11.20
N PHE A 63 -8.25 -10.35 -10.74
CA PHE A 63 -7.34 -9.22 -10.94
C PHE A 63 -5.98 -9.42 -10.26
N LEU A 64 -5.96 -9.85 -8.99
CA LEU A 64 -4.71 -10.01 -8.24
C LEU A 64 -3.84 -11.14 -8.80
N GLU A 65 -4.46 -12.24 -9.22
CA GLU A 65 -3.79 -13.41 -9.80
C GLU A 65 -3.06 -13.03 -11.09
N ILE A 66 -3.75 -12.37 -12.01
CA ILE A 66 -3.15 -11.97 -13.30
C ILE A 66 -2.05 -10.92 -13.13
N MET A 67 -2.16 -10.05 -12.11
CA MET A 67 -1.11 -9.08 -11.80
C MET A 67 0.11 -9.75 -11.16
N ASP A 68 -0.08 -10.81 -10.38
CA ASP A 68 0.99 -11.63 -9.80
C ASP A 68 1.76 -12.41 -10.88
N GLU A 69 1.04 -12.97 -11.85
CA GLU A 69 1.62 -13.71 -12.98
C GLU A 69 2.50 -12.83 -13.89
N ASP A 70 2.11 -11.57 -14.13
CA ASP A 70 2.88 -10.67 -15.02
C ASP A 70 4.20 -10.21 -14.37
N SER A 71 4.17 -9.69 -13.15
CA SER A 71 5.39 -9.29 -12.43
C SER A 71 5.19 -9.02 -10.94
N GLN A 72 6.26 -9.17 -10.15
CA GLN A 72 6.27 -8.79 -8.73
C GLN A 72 5.86 -7.32 -8.51
N GLU A 73 6.22 -6.43 -9.43
CA GLU A 73 5.83 -5.01 -9.32
C GLU A 73 4.32 -4.82 -9.46
N LEU A 74 3.69 -5.50 -10.41
CA LEU A 74 2.23 -5.46 -10.58
C LEU A 74 1.50 -6.21 -9.47
N HIS A 75 2.07 -7.29 -8.94
CA HIS A 75 1.58 -7.93 -7.72
C HIS A 75 1.43 -6.89 -6.61
N GLU A 76 2.53 -6.22 -6.24
CA GLU A 76 2.56 -5.22 -5.17
C GLU A 76 1.57 -4.07 -5.44
N PHE A 77 1.52 -3.57 -6.68
CA PHE A 77 0.54 -2.56 -7.09
C PHE A 77 -0.90 -3.01 -6.87
N SER A 78 -1.22 -4.22 -7.31
CA SER A 78 -2.57 -4.76 -7.26
C SER A 78 -3.03 -5.03 -5.83
N VAL A 79 -2.22 -5.72 -5.02
CA VAL A 79 -2.58 -6.06 -3.63
C VAL A 79 -2.54 -4.86 -2.71
N THR A 80 -1.74 -3.84 -3.02
CA THR A 80 -1.69 -2.61 -2.22
C THR A 80 -2.91 -1.73 -2.45
N LEU A 81 -3.32 -1.53 -3.71
CA LEU A 81 -4.33 -0.54 -4.06
C LEU A 81 -5.73 -1.13 -4.27
N PHE A 82 -5.85 -2.37 -4.72
CA PHE A 82 -7.11 -2.93 -5.21
C PHE A 82 -7.48 -4.23 -4.50
N ASP A 83 -8.74 -4.63 -4.64
CA ASP A 83 -9.21 -5.98 -4.37
C ASP A 83 -9.15 -6.86 -5.63
N ARG A 84 -9.55 -8.13 -5.49
CA ARG A 84 -9.64 -9.10 -6.60
C ARG A 84 -10.54 -8.69 -7.76
N ASN A 85 -11.43 -7.74 -7.57
CA ASN A 85 -12.36 -7.23 -8.58
C ASN A 85 -11.87 -5.90 -9.19
N SER A 86 -10.60 -5.51 -8.94
CA SER A 86 -10.02 -4.24 -9.36
C SER A 86 -10.70 -3.01 -8.75
N ASN A 87 -11.41 -3.14 -7.62
CA ASN A 87 -11.92 -1.98 -6.89
C ASN A 87 -10.85 -1.44 -5.97
N VAL A 88 -10.70 -0.11 -5.92
CA VAL A 88 -9.77 0.51 -4.96
C VAL A 88 -10.20 0.15 -3.55
N ARG A 89 -9.22 -0.15 -2.70
CA ARG A 89 -9.47 -0.54 -1.32
C ARG A 89 -10.11 0.62 -0.55
N PRO A 90 -11.27 0.42 0.10
CA PRO A 90 -12.03 1.50 0.74
C PRO A 90 -11.22 2.36 1.69
N TRP A 91 -10.35 1.78 2.52
CA TRP A 91 -9.55 2.53 3.50
C TRP A 91 -8.50 3.47 2.89
N LEU A 92 -8.21 3.35 1.59
CA LEU A 92 -7.33 4.28 0.89
C LEU A 92 -8.04 5.56 0.45
N VAL A 93 -9.37 5.54 0.37
CA VAL A 93 -10.16 6.59 -0.28
C VAL A 93 -11.39 7.03 0.53
N GLU A 94 -11.83 6.25 1.50
CA GLU A 94 -13.00 6.54 2.33
C GLU A 94 -12.62 7.10 3.71
N GLY A 95 -13.50 7.94 4.25
CA GLY A 95 -13.55 8.23 5.68
C GLY A 95 -12.52 9.21 6.22
N GLY A 96 -11.65 9.80 5.38
CA GLY A 96 -10.66 10.80 5.82
C GLY A 96 -9.72 10.31 6.93
N GLY A 97 -9.65 8.99 7.12
CA GLY A 97 -8.83 8.37 8.15
C GLY A 97 -7.35 8.48 7.82
N ALA A 98 -6.49 8.09 8.77
CA ALA A 98 -5.04 8.20 8.64
C ALA A 98 -4.52 7.57 7.33
N ARG A 99 -5.13 6.48 6.84
CA ARG A 99 -4.70 5.77 5.63
C ARG A 99 -5.07 6.44 4.31
N SER A 100 -6.03 7.36 4.31
CA SER A 100 -6.48 8.07 3.10
C SER A 100 -5.49 9.13 2.60
N GLY A 101 -4.43 9.40 3.37
CA GLY A 101 -3.38 10.34 3.01
C GLY A 101 -3.94 11.74 2.83
N SER A 102 -3.80 12.31 1.64
CA SER A 102 -4.36 13.64 1.33
C SER A 102 -5.88 13.63 1.11
N GLY A 103 -6.50 12.45 0.98
CA GLY A 103 -7.93 12.31 0.68
C GLY A 103 -8.33 12.85 -0.70
N CYS A 104 -7.36 13.12 -1.59
CA CYS A 104 -7.63 13.69 -2.91
C CYS A 104 -8.11 12.66 -3.94
N TRP A 105 -8.15 11.38 -3.57
CA TRP A 105 -8.62 10.26 -4.37
C TRP A 105 -9.84 9.62 -3.71
N GLY A 106 -10.77 9.16 -4.53
CA GLY A 106 -12.00 8.49 -4.19
C GLY A 106 -12.16 7.15 -4.90
N ALA A 107 -13.38 6.62 -4.85
CA ALA A 107 -13.76 5.39 -5.54
C ALA A 107 -13.68 5.48 -7.08
N GLU A 108 -13.44 6.68 -7.66
CA GLU A 108 -13.21 6.84 -9.09
C GLU A 108 -12.02 6.00 -9.59
N LEU A 109 -11.06 5.73 -8.70
CA LEU A 109 -9.93 4.86 -9.00
C LEU A 109 -10.35 3.42 -9.33
N SER A 110 -11.58 2.98 -8.98
CA SER A 110 -12.17 1.67 -9.33
C SER A 110 -12.71 1.58 -10.76
N SER A 111 -12.72 2.69 -11.52
CA SER A 111 -13.31 2.72 -12.87
C SER A 111 -12.39 3.30 -13.95
N GLY A 112 -12.77 3.10 -15.21
CA GLY A 112 -12.08 3.63 -16.37
C GLY A 112 -10.78 2.90 -16.72
N ASP A 113 -10.06 3.46 -17.67
CA ASP A 113 -8.78 2.93 -18.14
C ASP A 113 -7.71 3.08 -17.04
N MET A 114 -6.86 2.07 -16.89
CA MET A 114 -5.72 2.09 -15.99
C MET A 114 -4.45 2.03 -16.82
N LEU A 115 -3.55 3.01 -16.62
CA LEU A 115 -2.25 3.07 -17.28
C LEU A 115 -1.15 3.00 -16.22
N TYR A 116 -0.57 1.83 -16.01
CA TYR A 116 0.54 1.64 -15.08
C TYR A 116 1.87 1.90 -15.79
N ILE A 117 2.63 2.90 -15.33
CA ILE A 117 3.95 3.24 -15.89
C ILE A 117 4.98 2.34 -15.21
N GLU A 118 5.44 1.32 -15.94
CA GLU A 118 6.47 0.38 -15.48
C GLU A 118 7.85 1.04 -15.55
N ASP A 119 8.23 1.52 -16.74
CA ASP A 119 9.56 2.07 -16.98
C ASP A 119 9.49 3.45 -17.62
N LEU A 120 10.26 4.41 -17.09
CA LEU A 120 10.56 5.66 -17.76
C LEU A 120 12.06 5.92 -17.74
N ASN A 121 12.70 5.76 -18.89
CA ASN A 121 14.15 5.84 -19.03
C ASN A 121 14.55 7.09 -19.81
N VAL A 122 15.47 7.87 -19.27
CA VAL A 122 16.10 9.01 -19.96
C VAL A 122 17.59 8.71 -20.07
N LYS A 123 18.13 8.77 -21.29
CA LYS A 123 19.58 8.58 -21.50
C LYS A 123 20.35 9.60 -20.68
N GLU A 124 21.47 9.16 -20.12
CA GLU A 124 22.20 9.89 -19.10
C GLU A 124 22.52 11.34 -19.51
N GLN A 125 23.01 11.54 -20.74
CA GLN A 125 23.35 12.87 -21.28
C GLN A 125 22.15 13.83 -21.46
N PHE A 126 20.91 13.33 -21.35
CA PHE A 126 19.68 14.12 -21.45
C PHE A 126 18.89 14.21 -20.13
N ARG A 127 19.38 13.58 -19.05
CA ARG A 127 18.78 13.68 -17.72
C ARG A 127 18.81 15.13 -17.23
N ARG A 128 17.83 15.51 -16.41
CA ARG A 128 17.66 16.86 -15.84
C ARG A 128 17.47 17.99 -16.87
N ARG A 129 17.23 17.66 -18.15
CA ARG A 129 16.98 18.63 -19.24
C ARG A 129 15.52 18.65 -19.72
N GLY A 130 14.60 18.09 -18.93
CA GLY A 130 13.16 18.08 -19.22
C GLY A 130 12.65 16.98 -20.16
N ALA A 131 13.54 16.20 -20.79
CA ALA A 131 13.16 15.15 -21.75
C ALA A 131 12.14 14.13 -21.18
N GLY A 132 12.37 13.63 -19.97
CA GLY A 132 11.45 12.69 -19.31
C GLY A 132 10.07 13.29 -19.03
N SER A 133 10.01 14.53 -18.53
CA SER A 133 8.74 15.23 -18.28
C SER A 133 7.99 15.49 -19.58
N TYR A 134 8.71 15.85 -20.64
CA TYR A 134 8.12 16.06 -21.96
C TYR A 134 7.50 14.78 -22.52
N LEU A 135 8.22 13.65 -22.48
CA LEU A 135 7.68 12.35 -22.90
C LEU A 135 6.47 11.93 -22.05
N LEU A 136 6.57 12.05 -20.73
CA LEU A 136 5.47 11.72 -19.81
C LEU A 136 4.22 12.57 -20.10
N GLN A 137 4.37 13.89 -20.29
CA GLN A 137 3.24 14.75 -20.63
C GLN A 137 2.61 14.40 -21.98
N LYS A 138 3.42 14.04 -22.98
CA LYS A 138 2.90 13.56 -24.28
C LYS A 138 2.14 12.23 -24.13
N LEU A 139 2.59 11.33 -23.26
CA LEU A 139 1.89 10.09 -22.95
C LEU A 139 0.54 10.38 -22.27
N LEU A 140 0.54 11.23 -21.24
CA LEU A 140 -0.67 11.58 -20.48
C LEU A 140 -1.69 12.40 -21.29
N ALA A 141 -1.25 13.14 -22.30
CA ALA A 141 -2.12 13.84 -23.24
C ALA A 141 -2.58 12.95 -24.41
N SER A 142 -2.05 11.73 -24.53
CA SER A 142 -2.40 10.83 -25.62
C SER A 142 -3.77 10.15 -25.36
N PRO A 143 -4.41 9.60 -26.40
CA PRO A 143 -5.64 8.81 -26.24
C PRO A 143 -5.51 7.57 -25.33
N ARG A 144 -4.29 7.23 -24.87
CA ARG A 144 -4.02 6.08 -23.99
C ARG A 144 -4.54 6.29 -22.56
N MET A 145 -4.81 7.53 -22.16
CA MET A 145 -5.48 7.85 -20.89
C MET A 145 -7.00 7.62 -20.93
N GLY A 146 -7.50 6.99 -21.99
CA GLY A 146 -8.91 6.69 -22.18
C GLY A 146 -9.75 7.87 -22.64
N ASN A 147 -10.97 7.56 -23.06
CA ASN A 147 -11.91 8.56 -23.53
C ASN A 147 -12.49 9.38 -22.36
N LYS A 148 -12.57 10.70 -22.55
CA LYS A 148 -13.32 11.64 -21.67
C LYS A 148 -12.78 11.78 -20.24
N GLY A 149 -11.47 11.62 -20.03
CA GLY A 149 -10.83 11.92 -18.75
C GLY A 149 -11.19 10.97 -17.61
N LYS A 150 -11.65 9.76 -17.94
CA LYS A 150 -12.05 8.73 -16.96
C LYS A 150 -10.94 7.74 -16.62
N GLY A 151 -9.81 7.77 -17.34
CA GLY A 151 -8.67 6.91 -17.04
C GLY A 151 -7.71 7.55 -16.04
N HIS A 152 -6.94 6.71 -15.36
CA HIS A 152 -5.95 7.11 -14.37
C HIS A 152 -4.61 6.48 -14.72
N ALA A 153 -3.52 7.23 -14.53
CA ALA A 153 -2.18 6.69 -14.66
C ALA A 153 -1.60 6.44 -13.27
N PHE A 154 -0.86 5.36 -13.12
CA PHE A 154 -0.25 4.93 -11.86
C PHE A 154 1.25 4.71 -12.07
N CYS A 155 2.02 4.83 -11.00
CA CYS A 155 3.42 4.44 -11.00
C CYS A 155 3.87 4.09 -9.59
N TRP A 156 4.89 3.24 -9.51
CA TRP A 156 5.71 3.08 -8.31
C TRP A 156 7.01 3.87 -8.53
N PRO A 157 7.27 4.96 -7.79
CA PRO A 157 8.47 5.78 -7.98
C PRO A 157 9.75 5.11 -7.41
N THR A 158 10.13 3.94 -7.94
CA THR A 158 11.33 3.18 -7.54
C THR A 158 12.47 3.36 -8.54
N PRO A 159 13.74 3.36 -8.09
CA PRO A 159 14.89 3.38 -8.99
C PRO A 159 15.01 2.10 -9.82
N ILE A 160 15.06 2.24 -11.15
CA ILE A 160 15.26 1.13 -12.09
C ILE A 160 16.71 0.62 -11.99
N GLY A 161 16.87 -0.70 -11.82
CA GLY A 161 18.18 -1.36 -11.92
C GLY A 161 19.15 -1.07 -10.77
N TYR A 162 18.65 -0.58 -9.63
CA TYR A 162 19.47 -0.40 -8.44
C TYR A 162 19.94 -1.76 -7.90
N ARG A 163 21.26 -1.92 -7.80
CA ARG A 163 21.92 -3.15 -7.30
C ARG A 163 22.86 -2.87 -6.12
N GLY A 164 22.81 -1.68 -5.55
CA GLY A 164 23.68 -1.28 -4.45
C GLY A 164 23.11 -1.68 -3.09
N ASP A 165 23.97 -1.74 -2.07
CA ASP A 165 23.55 -1.95 -0.68
C ASP A 165 23.37 -0.63 0.09
N ASP A 166 23.69 0.53 -0.53
CA ASP A 166 23.57 1.85 0.10
C ASP A 166 22.11 2.33 0.17
N LYS A 167 21.44 1.99 1.28
CA LYS A 167 20.09 2.45 1.59
C LYS A 167 19.92 3.97 1.48
N ALA A 168 20.95 4.76 1.81
CA ALA A 168 20.87 6.22 1.73
C ALA A 168 20.91 6.69 0.28
N GLU A 169 21.69 6.05 -0.58
CA GLU A 169 21.63 6.31 -2.03
C GLU A 169 20.28 5.94 -2.62
N TRP A 170 19.77 4.76 -2.29
CA TRP A 170 18.45 4.32 -2.75
C TRP A 170 17.36 5.33 -2.35
N ALA A 171 17.35 5.78 -1.08
CA ALA A 171 16.40 6.78 -0.59
C ALA A 171 16.53 8.13 -1.33
N ARG A 172 17.76 8.60 -1.61
CA ARG A 172 17.99 9.82 -2.40
C ARG A 172 17.44 9.68 -3.82
N GLN A 173 17.66 8.54 -4.47
CA GLN A 173 17.16 8.29 -5.83
C GLN A 173 15.63 8.20 -5.83
N GLN A 174 15.03 7.47 -4.88
CA GLN A 174 13.58 7.35 -4.73
C GLN A 174 12.92 8.71 -4.48
N ALA A 175 13.51 9.56 -3.63
CA ALA A 175 13.03 10.92 -3.39
C ALA A 175 13.08 11.79 -4.67
N ALA A 176 14.15 11.68 -5.47
CA ALA A 176 14.27 12.40 -6.73
C ALA A 176 13.24 11.95 -7.79
N ILE A 177 12.93 10.64 -7.84
CA ILE A 177 11.92 10.07 -8.74
C ILE A 177 10.51 10.48 -8.29
N THR A 178 10.22 10.40 -6.99
CA THR A 178 8.97 10.90 -6.39
C THR A 178 8.76 12.38 -6.73
N ALA A 179 9.79 13.21 -6.55
CA ALA A 179 9.74 14.63 -6.90
C ALA A 179 9.49 14.86 -8.41
N PHE A 180 10.07 14.02 -9.28
CA PHE A 180 9.82 14.07 -10.73
C PHE A 180 8.34 13.81 -11.05
N TYR A 181 7.74 12.75 -10.50
CA TYR A 181 6.33 12.44 -10.74
C TYR A 181 5.39 13.48 -10.13
N ARG A 182 5.66 13.94 -8.90
CA ARG A 182 4.89 15.03 -8.27
C ARG A 182 4.94 16.33 -9.08
N LYS A 183 6.09 16.68 -9.64
CA LYS A 183 6.23 17.83 -10.56
C LYS A 183 5.39 17.67 -11.83
N ASN A 184 5.14 16.44 -12.27
CA ASN A 184 4.26 16.12 -13.40
C ASN A 184 2.80 15.89 -12.98
N GLY A 185 2.45 16.24 -11.74
CA GLY A 185 1.08 16.27 -11.26
C GLY A 185 0.52 14.94 -10.77
N PHE A 186 1.40 13.95 -10.52
CA PHE A 186 1.02 12.74 -9.79
C PHE A 186 0.93 13.02 -8.30
N ARG A 187 -0.01 12.39 -7.60
CA ARG A 187 -0.17 12.46 -6.14
C ARG A 187 -0.35 11.08 -5.54
N ARG A 188 0.05 10.91 -4.30
CA ARG A 188 0.04 9.61 -3.61
C ARG A 188 -1.39 9.09 -3.44
N VAL A 189 -1.59 7.79 -3.65
CA VAL A 189 -2.87 7.13 -3.36
C VAL A 189 -2.86 6.66 -1.91
N GLY A 190 -3.73 7.26 -1.08
CA GLY A 190 -3.69 7.05 0.35
C GLY A 190 -2.33 7.40 0.95
N ARG A 191 -1.84 6.52 1.84
CA ARG A 191 -0.48 6.54 2.40
C ARG A 191 0.40 5.41 1.84
N THR A 192 0.20 5.05 0.57
CA THR A 192 0.93 3.94 -0.07
C THR A 192 2.20 4.43 -0.80
N SER A 193 3.03 3.51 -1.27
CA SER A 193 4.18 3.83 -2.11
C SER A 193 3.81 4.30 -3.52
N PHE A 194 2.56 4.10 -3.96
CA PHE A 194 2.11 4.38 -5.33
C PHE A 194 1.58 5.80 -5.50
N LEU A 195 1.85 6.38 -6.67
CA LEU A 195 1.29 7.65 -7.10
C LEU A 195 0.30 7.44 -8.24
N ALA A 196 -0.73 8.27 -8.30
CA ALA A 196 -1.69 8.31 -9.40
C ALA A 196 -1.77 9.69 -10.05
N TYR A 197 -2.28 9.74 -11.27
CA TYR A 197 -2.54 10.95 -12.05
C TYR A 197 -3.94 10.90 -12.64
N SER A 198 -4.68 12.00 -12.49
CA SER A 198 -5.96 12.22 -13.15
C SER A 198 -5.79 13.21 -14.31
N PRO A 199 -6.31 12.89 -15.51
CA PRO A 199 -6.35 13.82 -16.64
C PRO A 199 -7.38 14.92 -16.48
N ASP A 200 -8.32 14.80 -15.53
CA ASP A 200 -9.30 15.83 -15.24
C ASP A 200 -8.63 17.03 -14.54
N PRO A 201 -8.57 18.22 -15.18
CA PRO A 201 -7.94 19.39 -14.60
C PRO A 201 -8.66 19.90 -13.33
N SER A 202 -9.93 19.54 -13.13
CA SER A 202 -10.74 19.91 -11.98
C SER A 202 -10.61 18.93 -10.80
N HIS A 203 -9.91 17.81 -10.99
CA HIS A 203 -9.74 16.79 -9.97
C HIS A 203 -8.98 17.33 -8.74
N PRO A 204 -9.35 16.97 -7.49
CA PRO A 204 -8.71 17.49 -6.28
C PRO A 204 -7.18 17.32 -6.25
N SER A 205 -6.66 16.20 -6.75
CA SER A 205 -5.21 15.96 -6.84
C SER A 205 -4.46 16.99 -7.70
N ARG A 206 -5.15 17.70 -8.61
CA ARG A 206 -4.56 18.78 -9.44
C ARG A 206 -4.37 20.08 -8.68
N ARG A 207 -5.13 20.28 -7.60
CA ARG A 207 -5.04 21.46 -6.73
C ARG A 207 -4.12 21.25 -5.54
N LEU A 208 -3.74 20.00 -5.26
CA LEU A 208 -2.82 19.68 -4.17
C LEU A 208 -1.40 20.05 -4.58
N ASP A 209 -0.71 20.88 -3.81
CA ASP A 209 0.69 21.19 -4.05
C ASP A 209 1.58 19.97 -3.82
N ALA A 210 2.67 19.87 -4.60
CA ALA A 210 3.60 18.74 -4.50
C ALA A 210 4.22 18.60 -3.09
N ALA A 211 4.39 19.72 -2.37
CA ALA A 211 4.91 19.75 -1.01
C ALA A 211 3.85 19.37 0.05
N SER A 212 2.57 19.38 -0.30
CA SER A 212 1.46 18.98 0.57
C SER A 212 1.00 17.54 0.33
N ASP A 213 1.62 16.83 -0.62
CA ASP A 213 1.40 15.41 -0.85
C ASP A 213 2.12 14.60 0.24
N PRO A 214 1.43 13.78 1.04
CA PRO A 214 2.02 13.10 2.18
C PRO A 214 3.12 12.12 1.76
N GLU A 215 4.02 11.79 2.70
CA GLU A 215 4.99 10.71 2.50
C GLU A 215 4.42 9.35 2.94
N THR A 216 5.16 8.28 2.63
CA THR A 216 4.81 6.96 3.15
C THR A 216 5.00 6.93 4.67
N PRO A 217 4.19 6.14 5.41
CA PRO A 217 4.37 5.93 6.84
C PRO A 217 5.80 5.57 7.22
N SER A 218 6.43 4.69 6.44
CA SER A 218 7.81 4.28 6.65
C SER A 218 8.81 5.42 6.53
N THR A 219 8.65 6.29 5.52
CA THR A 219 9.53 7.45 5.32
C THR A 219 9.38 8.46 6.44
N GLU A 220 8.13 8.73 6.86
CA GLU A 220 7.88 9.63 7.99
C GLU A 220 8.44 9.08 9.29
N PHE A 221 8.20 7.79 9.56
CA PHE A 221 8.71 7.11 10.73
C PHE A 221 10.24 7.14 10.79
N ASP A 222 10.91 6.80 9.69
CA ASP A 222 12.37 6.80 9.60
C ASP A 222 12.95 8.22 9.72
N THR A 223 12.23 9.25 9.25
CA THR A 223 12.63 10.66 9.38
C THR A 223 12.55 11.14 10.82
N ILE A 224 11.52 10.73 11.57
CA ILE A 224 11.33 11.09 12.98
C ILE A 224 12.28 10.29 13.87
N ASN A 225 12.65 9.06 13.46
CA ASN A 225 13.52 8.15 14.21
C ASN A 225 14.84 7.88 13.48
N PRO A 226 15.67 8.90 13.23
CA PRO A 226 16.93 8.72 12.52
C PRO A 226 17.86 7.84 13.36
N GLY A 227 18.16 6.64 12.85
CA GLY A 227 19.05 5.67 13.54
C GLY A 227 18.35 4.41 14.07
N ALA A 228 17.04 4.26 13.88
CA ALA A 228 16.37 2.97 14.04
C ALA A 228 16.85 1.99 12.95
N ALA A 229 18.00 1.37 13.17
CA ALA A 229 18.46 0.28 12.31
C ALA A 229 17.51 -0.91 12.47
N ALA A 230 17.22 -1.61 11.36
CA ALA A 230 16.48 -2.87 11.42
C ALA A 230 17.29 -3.85 12.26
N LEU A 231 16.75 -4.23 13.41
CA LEU A 231 17.40 -5.18 14.32
C LEU A 231 17.40 -6.58 13.71
N SER A 232 18.45 -7.34 13.96
CA SER A 232 18.42 -8.80 13.76
C SER A 232 17.42 -9.44 14.73
N ALA A 233 17.01 -10.68 14.44
CA ALA A 233 16.08 -11.40 15.31
C ALA A 233 16.60 -11.56 16.75
N ASP A 234 17.90 -11.77 16.91
CA ASP A 234 18.54 -11.91 18.22
C ASP A 234 18.60 -10.58 18.97
N GLU A 235 18.91 -9.48 18.28
CA GLU A 235 18.87 -8.13 18.87
C GLU A 235 17.45 -7.72 19.27
N ALA A 236 16.46 -7.98 18.41
CA ALA A 236 15.06 -7.72 18.70
C ALA A 236 14.59 -8.53 19.92
N LYS A 237 14.98 -9.80 20.02
CA LYS A 237 14.68 -10.66 21.17
C LYS A 237 15.34 -10.18 22.46
N ALA A 238 16.57 -9.66 22.37
CA ALA A 238 17.28 -9.11 23.52
C ALA A 238 16.66 -7.79 24.01
N LEU A 239 16.25 -6.90 23.10
CA LEU A 239 15.75 -5.56 23.43
C LEU A 239 14.23 -5.52 23.72
N TYR A 240 13.48 -6.43 23.11
CA TYR A 240 12.02 -6.52 23.18
C TYR A 240 11.53 -7.95 23.47
N PRO A 241 11.99 -8.59 24.57
CA PRO A 241 11.69 -10.00 24.85
C PRO A 241 10.18 -10.25 25.00
N LEU A 242 9.41 -9.27 25.49
CA LEU A 242 7.96 -9.39 25.63
C LEU A 242 7.25 -9.46 24.26
N HIS A 243 7.63 -8.61 23.30
CA HIS A 243 7.10 -8.65 21.93
C HIS A 243 7.35 -10.01 21.27
N CYS A 244 8.59 -10.52 21.37
CA CYS A 244 8.93 -11.84 20.82
C CYS A 244 8.17 -12.98 21.51
N ALA A 245 7.98 -12.91 22.82
CA ALA A 245 7.20 -13.91 23.55
C ALA A 245 5.72 -13.89 23.12
N ILE A 246 5.13 -12.71 22.93
CA ILE A 246 3.74 -12.56 22.48
C ILE A 246 3.56 -13.11 21.07
N ALA A 247 4.50 -12.83 20.17
CA ALA A 247 4.44 -13.33 18.78
C ALA A 247 4.55 -14.86 18.71
N SER A 248 5.34 -15.49 19.60
CA SER A 248 5.64 -16.92 19.53
C SER A 248 4.75 -17.81 20.42
N ASN A 249 4.19 -17.28 21.51
CA ASN A 249 3.40 -18.06 22.47
C ASN A 249 1.92 -17.67 22.43
N LYS A 250 1.14 -18.45 21.68
CA LYS A 250 -0.33 -18.32 21.57
C LYS A 250 -1.12 -19.14 22.61
N THR A 251 -0.47 -19.61 23.69
CA THR A 251 -1.13 -20.43 24.73
C THR A 251 -1.44 -19.61 25.99
N PRO A 252 -2.33 -20.07 26.90
CA PRO A 252 -2.61 -19.38 28.16
C PRO A 252 -1.39 -19.09 29.05
N SER A 253 -0.28 -19.81 28.85
CA SER A 253 0.96 -19.59 29.62
C SER A 253 1.56 -18.20 29.41
N ILE A 254 1.28 -17.52 28.29
CA ILE A 254 1.77 -16.16 28.01
C ILE A 254 1.32 -15.16 29.06
N THR A 255 0.18 -15.39 29.73
CA THR A 255 -0.33 -14.53 30.79
C THR A 255 0.65 -14.42 31.97
N GLN A 256 1.37 -15.49 32.31
CA GLN A 256 2.37 -15.44 33.39
C GLN A 256 3.58 -14.60 32.99
N VAL A 257 4.02 -14.72 31.73
CA VAL A 257 5.14 -13.94 31.18
C VAL A 257 4.80 -12.45 31.17
N ILE A 258 3.60 -12.08 30.71
CA ILE A 258 3.14 -10.68 30.69
C ILE A 258 3.08 -10.11 32.11
N ARG A 259 2.53 -10.86 33.08
CA ARG A 259 2.46 -10.42 34.48
C ARG A 259 3.84 -10.25 35.11
N ALA A 260 4.77 -11.14 34.82
CA ALA A 260 6.15 -11.04 35.31
C ALA A 260 6.87 -9.82 34.73
N ALA A 261 6.71 -9.57 33.41
CA ALA A 261 7.25 -8.38 32.76
C ALA A 261 6.66 -7.10 33.38
N TYR A 262 5.33 -7.02 33.50
CA TYR A 262 4.63 -5.88 34.11
C TYR A 262 5.02 -5.64 35.57
N GLY A 263 5.21 -6.70 36.35
CA GLY A 263 5.66 -6.60 37.75
C GLY A 263 7.10 -6.10 37.88
N THR A 264 7.92 -6.27 36.85
CA THR A 264 9.29 -5.75 36.79
C THR A 264 9.30 -4.30 36.30
N ASP A 265 8.53 -4.02 35.25
CA ASP A 265 8.37 -2.70 34.65
C ASP A 265 6.94 -2.55 34.12
N ALA A 266 6.12 -1.72 34.78
CA ALA A 266 4.74 -1.49 34.35
C ALA A 266 4.66 -0.88 32.94
N GLY A 267 5.68 -0.13 32.51
CA GLY A 267 5.76 0.43 31.16
C GLY A 267 6.03 -0.63 30.08
N SER A 268 6.48 -1.83 30.45
CA SER A 268 6.87 -2.86 29.48
C SER A 268 5.73 -3.27 28.55
N ILE A 269 4.49 -3.25 29.05
CA ILE A 269 3.30 -3.67 28.29
C ILE A 269 2.81 -2.61 27.29
N ARG A 270 3.40 -1.42 27.30
CA ARG A 270 3.10 -0.30 26.39
C ARG A 270 4.31 0.17 25.58
N LYS A 271 5.48 -0.45 25.80
CA LYS A 271 6.74 -0.08 25.15
C LYS A 271 6.69 -0.35 23.64
N HIS A 272 7.05 0.64 22.82
CA HIS A 272 7.24 0.44 21.39
C HIS A 272 8.51 -0.36 21.08
N ASN A 273 8.45 -1.23 20.07
CA ASN A 273 9.65 -1.83 19.48
C ASN A 273 10.31 -0.88 18.47
N ASP A 274 11.34 -1.36 17.78
CA ASP A 274 12.08 -0.62 16.73
C ASP A 274 11.23 -0.21 15.52
N SER A 275 10.10 -0.88 15.29
CA SER A 275 9.11 -0.51 14.27
C SER A 275 7.97 0.36 14.80
N GLY A 276 8.03 0.79 16.07
CA GLY A 276 6.96 1.57 16.69
C GLY A 276 5.74 0.72 17.09
N LEU A 277 5.85 -0.59 17.21
CA LEU A 277 4.75 -1.48 17.59
C LEU A 277 4.73 -1.69 19.11
N THR A 278 3.57 -1.46 19.74
CA THR A 278 3.35 -1.84 21.14
C THR A 278 3.05 -3.34 21.28
N PRO A 279 3.09 -3.93 22.49
CA PRO A 279 2.70 -5.32 22.71
C PRO A 279 1.28 -5.65 22.23
N VAL A 280 0.34 -4.69 22.30
CA VAL A 280 -1.02 -4.90 21.78
C VAL A 280 -1.06 -4.97 20.25
N HIS A 281 -0.21 -4.24 19.52
CA HIS A 281 -0.07 -4.40 18.07
C HIS A 281 0.41 -5.80 17.70
N VAL A 282 1.43 -6.31 18.41
CA VAL A 282 1.98 -7.65 18.14
C VAL A 282 0.94 -8.73 18.48
N ALA A 283 0.19 -8.53 19.57
CA ALA A 283 -0.87 -9.44 19.98
C ALA A 283 -2.00 -9.52 18.94
N THR A 284 -2.43 -8.40 18.37
CA THR A 284 -3.48 -8.40 17.34
C THR A 284 -2.98 -9.00 16.03
N ALA A 285 -1.80 -8.60 15.54
CA ALA A 285 -1.21 -9.14 14.32
C ALA A 285 -0.89 -10.64 14.39
N SER A 286 -0.69 -11.18 15.60
CA SER A 286 -0.42 -12.60 15.84
C SER A 286 -1.67 -13.38 16.29
N GLU A 287 -2.86 -12.78 16.29
CA GLU A 287 -4.12 -13.42 16.70
C GLU A 287 -4.09 -13.97 18.16
N ASN A 288 -3.35 -13.30 19.05
CA ASN A 288 -3.09 -13.81 20.39
C ASN A 288 -4.15 -13.32 21.41
N VAL A 289 -5.31 -14.00 21.42
CA VAL A 289 -6.45 -13.70 22.31
C VAL A 289 -6.04 -13.68 23.79
N HIS A 290 -5.17 -14.60 24.21
CA HIS A 290 -4.71 -14.68 25.60
C HIS A 290 -3.90 -13.46 26.02
N THR A 291 -3.03 -12.97 25.12
CA THR A 291 -2.28 -11.74 25.35
C THR A 291 -3.22 -10.53 25.44
N LEU A 292 -4.17 -10.37 24.51
CA LEU A 292 -5.10 -9.24 24.54
C LEU A 292 -5.87 -9.15 25.87
N ARG A 293 -6.40 -10.29 26.33
CA ARG A 293 -7.09 -10.37 27.63
C ARG A 293 -6.17 -10.04 28.80
N ALA A 294 -4.94 -10.54 28.77
CA ALA A 294 -3.96 -10.29 29.83
C ALA A 294 -3.53 -8.81 29.90
N LEU A 295 -3.26 -8.18 28.76
CA LEU A 295 -2.90 -6.76 28.67
C LEU A 295 -4.04 -5.87 29.17
N LEU A 296 -5.26 -6.07 28.65
CA LEU A 296 -6.45 -5.31 29.04
C LEU A 296 -6.81 -5.50 30.52
N ALA A 297 -6.52 -6.66 31.12
CA ALA A 297 -6.75 -6.89 32.55
C ALA A 297 -5.76 -6.15 33.45
N LEU A 298 -4.53 -5.88 32.98
CA LEU A 298 -3.49 -5.19 33.74
C LEU A 298 -3.64 -3.67 33.69
N ASP A 299 -3.93 -3.13 32.50
CA ASP A 299 -4.11 -1.69 32.28
C ASP A 299 -5.20 -1.42 31.23
N PRO A 300 -6.50 -1.52 31.60
CA PRO A 300 -7.59 -1.35 30.64
C PRO A 300 -7.55 0.01 29.93
N SER A 301 -7.25 1.08 30.66
CA SER A 301 -7.24 2.44 30.14
C SER A 301 -6.02 2.72 29.27
N GLY A 302 -4.82 2.32 29.71
CA GLY A 302 -3.62 2.52 28.90
C GLY A 302 -3.63 1.70 27.62
N ILE A 303 -4.08 0.45 27.69
CA ILE A 303 -4.20 -0.39 26.49
C ILE A 303 -5.28 0.13 25.54
N ALA A 304 -6.39 0.68 26.04
CA ALA A 304 -7.40 1.31 25.19
C ALA A 304 -6.87 2.53 24.41
N GLU A 305 -5.90 3.26 24.97
CA GLU A 305 -5.19 4.33 24.26
C GLU A 305 -4.22 3.74 23.22
N ASP A 306 -3.47 2.68 23.56
CA ASP A 306 -2.55 2.02 22.61
C ASP A 306 -3.30 1.36 21.43
N LEU A 307 -4.59 1.03 21.58
CA LEU A 307 -5.45 0.55 20.50
C LEU A 307 -5.77 1.63 19.44
N LYS A 308 -5.54 2.90 19.76
CA LYS A 308 -5.71 4.03 18.83
C LYS A 308 -4.38 4.49 18.25
N ASP A 309 -3.28 3.96 18.75
CA ASP A 309 -1.94 4.35 18.33
C ASP A 309 -1.64 3.82 16.94
N ALA A 310 -1.27 4.72 16.03
CA ALA A 310 -0.81 4.43 14.68
C ALA A 310 0.60 5.01 14.44
N GLY A 311 1.36 5.26 15.52
CA GLY A 311 2.73 5.79 15.49
C GLY A 311 3.80 4.76 15.11
N ASN A 312 3.45 3.76 14.31
CA ASN A 312 4.36 2.72 13.81
C ASN A 312 4.73 2.95 12.34
N ARG A 313 5.71 2.16 11.88
CA ARG A 313 6.25 2.25 10.52
C ARG A 313 5.23 2.05 9.40
N ASP A 314 4.11 1.39 9.68
CA ASP A 314 3.02 1.16 8.72
C ASP A 314 1.85 2.13 8.89
N ALA A 315 1.89 2.98 9.92
CA ALA A 315 0.80 3.84 10.37
C ALA A 315 -0.54 3.12 10.53
N LEU A 316 -0.51 1.92 11.14
CA LEU A 316 -1.71 1.10 11.38
C LEU A 316 -2.03 1.00 12.86
N THR A 317 -3.27 1.24 13.25
CA THR A 317 -3.75 0.83 14.58
C THR A 317 -3.73 -0.70 14.73
N PRO A 318 -3.73 -1.25 15.95
CA PRO A 318 -3.83 -2.69 16.17
C PRO A 318 -5.03 -3.35 15.48
N LEU A 319 -6.17 -2.66 15.39
CA LEU A 319 -7.37 -3.16 14.70
C LEU A 319 -7.17 -3.19 13.18
N GLU A 320 -6.54 -2.16 12.62
CA GLU A 320 -6.25 -2.11 11.17
C GLU A 320 -5.24 -3.16 10.76
N ALA A 321 -4.19 -3.38 11.57
CA ALA A 321 -3.22 -4.43 11.35
C ALA A 321 -3.88 -5.82 11.34
N LEU A 322 -4.73 -6.13 12.33
CA LEU A 322 -5.49 -7.38 12.38
C LEU A 322 -6.36 -7.55 11.12
N ARG A 323 -7.12 -6.53 10.75
CA ARG A 323 -7.99 -6.59 9.56
C ARG A 323 -7.21 -6.72 8.24
N ALA A 324 -5.99 -6.18 8.19
CA ALA A 324 -5.11 -6.36 7.05
C ALA A 324 -4.65 -7.82 6.94
N VAL A 325 -4.22 -8.44 8.04
CA VAL A 325 -3.85 -9.86 8.09
C VAL A 325 -5.02 -10.76 7.72
N MET A 326 -6.18 -10.59 8.38
CA MET A 326 -7.39 -11.35 8.09
C MET A 326 -7.76 -11.33 6.61
N ARG A 327 -7.65 -10.16 5.98
CA ARG A 327 -7.92 -9.99 4.55
C ARG A 327 -6.88 -10.66 3.68
N ALA A 328 -5.59 -10.48 3.98
CA ALA A 328 -4.51 -11.11 3.24
C ALA A 328 -4.64 -12.65 3.28
N THR A 329 -4.96 -13.22 4.45
CA THR A 329 -5.25 -14.65 4.62
C THR A 329 -6.42 -15.09 3.77
N ARG A 330 -7.54 -14.34 3.79
CA ARG A 330 -8.70 -14.62 2.95
C ARG A 330 -8.36 -14.57 1.46
N GLU A 331 -7.72 -13.50 1.00
CA GLU A 331 -7.33 -13.30 -0.40
C GLU A 331 -6.39 -14.44 -0.85
N PHE A 332 -5.40 -14.79 -0.03
CA PHE A 332 -4.52 -15.94 -0.26
C PHE A 332 -5.30 -17.25 -0.39
N SER A 333 -6.23 -17.55 0.52
CA SER A 333 -7.05 -18.77 0.47
C SER A 333 -7.93 -18.82 -0.78
N GLU A 334 -8.63 -17.73 -1.09
CA GLU A 334 -9.51 -17.66 -2.26
C GLU A 334 -8.73 -17.79 -3.57
N THR A 335 -7.54 -17.18 -3.67
CA THR A 335 -6.73 -17.21 -4.89
C THR A 335 -5.96 -18.52 -5.05
N LEU A 336 -5.22 -18.97 -4.04
CA LEU A 336 -4.32 -20.13 -4.18
C LEU A 336 -4.96 -21.47 -3.82
N LEU A 337 -5.93 -21.48 -2.90
CA LEU A 337 -6.61 -22.71 -2.49
C LEU A 337 -7.97 -22.89 -3.19
N GLY A 338 -8.45 -21.84 -3.88
CA GLY A 338 -9.76 -21.82 -4.54
C GLY A 338 -10.94 -21.86 -3.56
N ALA A 339 -10.68 -21.81 -2.26
CA ALA A 339 -11.67 -21.93 -1.20
C ALA A 339 -11.22 -21.16 0.05
N TRP A 340 -12.17 -20.57 0.76
CA TRP A 340 -11.94 -19.90 2.03
C TRP A 340 -13.00 -20.35 3.04
N ASP A 341 -12.55 -21.03 4.11
CA ASP A 341 -13.41 -21.63 5.14
C ASP A 341 -13.90 -20.63 6.20
N GLY A 342 -13.76 -19.34 5.92
CA GLY A 342 -14.03 -18.27 6.85
C GLY A 342 -12.83 -17.89 7.71
N TYR A 343 -12.99 -16.82 8.51
CA TYR A 343 -11.99 -16.40 9.48
C TYR A 343 -11.87 -17.44 10.60
N THR A 344 -10.69 -17.56 11.19
CA THR A 344 -10.48 -18.34 12.41
C THR A 344 -11.28 -17.72 13.57
N ASP A 345 -11.60 -18.55 14.56
CA ASP A 345 -12.30 -18.04 15.73
C ASP A 345 -11.41 -17.07 16.52
N GLU A 346 -10.09 -17.32 16.55
CA GLU A 346 -9.09 -16.49 17.21
C GLU A 346 -9.00 -15.07 16.61
N GLU A 347 -8.98 -14.94 15.28
CA GLU A 347 -9.04 -13.65 14.58
C GLU A 347 -10.28 -12.85 14.99
N LEU A 348 -11.45 -13.50 14.93
CA LEU A 348 -12.73 -12.86 15.24
C LEU A 348 -12.86 -12.50 16.72
N ARG A 349 -12.32 -13.32 17.63
CA ARG A 349 -12.23 -13.01 19.07
C ARG A 349 -11.31 -11.82 19.32
N CYS A 350 -10.15 -11.76 18.66
CA CYS A 350 -9.26 -10.60 18.73
C CYS A 350 -9.97 -9.34 18.25
N GLU A 351 -10.65 -9.40 17.10
CA GLU A 351 -11.38 -8.26 16.56
C GLU A 351 -12.47 -7.79 17.51
N TYR A 352 -13.27 -8.71 18.06
CA TYR A 352 -14.31 -8.40 19.05
C TYR A 352 -13.73 -7.72 20.30
N ILE A 353 -12.66 -8.27 20.88
CA ILE A 353 -12.01 -7.72 22.09
C ILE A 353 -11.51 -6.30 21.82
N VAL A 354 -10.82 -6.10 20.70
CA VAL A 354 -10.28 -4.79 20.32
C VAL A 354 -11.40 -3.78 20.08
N MET A 355 -12.41 -4.14 19.28
CA MET A 355 -13.55 -3.25 19.02
C MET A 355 -14.27 -2.86 20.30
N LYS A 356 -14.50 -3.83 21.20
CA LYS A 356 -15.14 -3.57 22.49
C LYS A 356 -14.30 -2.65 23.38
N ALA A 357 -12.99 -2.89 23.47
CA ALA A 357 -12.07 -2.05 24.24
C ALA A 357 -11.97 -0.61 23.69
N MET A 358 -12.10 -0.44 22.37
CA MET A 358 -12.16 0.87 21.71
C MET A 358 -13.54 1.56 21.82
N GLY A 359 -14.55 0.90 22.40
CA GLY A 359 -15.92 1.41 22.46
C GLY A 359 -16.59 1.49 21.08
N MET A 360 -16.13 0.72 20.09
CA MET A 360 -16.73 0.70 18.76
C MET A 360 -18.08 -0.03 18.78
N PRO A 361 -19.07 0.44 18.00
CA PRO A 361 -20.36 -0.23 17.93
C PRO A 361 -20.22 -1.63 17.31
N LEU A 362 -20.83 -2.61 17.97
CA LEU A 362 -21.04 -3.95 17.43
C LEU A 362 -22.39 -4.00 16.70
N GLY A 363 -22.53 -4.90 15.72
CA GLY A 363 -23.79 -5.04 14.99
C GLY A 363 -24.91 -5.63 15.86
N PRO A 364 -26.19 -5.51 15.47
CA PRO A 364 -27.29 -6.16 16.17
C PRO A 364 -27.10 -7.67 16.26
N GLY A 365 -27.24 -8.26 17.45
CA GLY A 365 -27.02 -9.70 17.66
C GLY A 365 -25.54 -10.10 17.71
N GLU A 366 -24.63 -9.13 17.87
CA GLU A 366 -23.18 -9.35 18.04
C GLU A 366 -22.70 -8.93 19.45
N GLU A 367 -23.59 -8.90 20.44
CA GLU A 367 -23.32 -8.37 21.78
C GLU A 367 -22.43 -9.29 22.64
N THR A 368 -22.33 -10.58 22.27
CA THR A 368 -21.42 -11.54 22.90
C THR A 368 -20.32 -11.97 21.93
N GLU A 369 -19.20 -12.42 22.50
CA GLU A 369 -18.04 -12.87 21.72
C GLU A 369 -18.42 -14.05 20.80
N GLU A 370 -19.17 -15.02 21.32
CA GLU A 370 -19.62 -16.20 20.57
C GLU A 370 -20.63 -15.85 19.48
N ALA A 371 -21.48 -14.86 19.71
CA ALA A 371 -22.42 -14.36 18.71
C ALA A 371 -21.66 -13.62 17.58
N TYR A 372 -20.67 -12.81 17.94
CA TYR A 372 -19.78 -12.12 16.99
C TYR A 372 -19.05 -13.11 16.09
N VAL A 373 -18.34 -14.10 16.68
CA VAL A 373 -17.59 -15.12 15.94
C VAL A 373 -18.49 -15.88 14.97
N ARG A 374 -19.64 -16.36 15.43
CA ARG A 374 -20.59 -17.12 14.61
C ARG A 374 -21.10 -16.32 13.42
N LYS A 375 -21.47 -15.04 13.65
CA LYS A 375 -22.06 -14.19 12.61
C LYS A 375 -21.04 -13.68 11.60
N ARG A 376 -19.77 -13.54 12.01
CA ARG A 376 -18.71 -12.97 11.17
C ARG A 376 -17.81 -14.02 10.51
N LYS A 377 -18.05 -15.31 10.75
CA LYS A 377 -17.24 -16.43 10.19
C LYS A 377 -16.92 -16.24 8.70
N PHE A 378 -17.91 -15.90 7.89
CA PHE A 378 -17.78 -15.72 6.44
C PHE A 378 -17.80 -14.25 5.98
N GLY A 379 -17.53 -13.30 6.90
CA GLY A 379 -17.60 -11.87 6.64
C GLY A 379 -19.02 -11.27 6.67
N ARG A 380 -19.12 -9.95 6.47
CA ARG A 380 -20.41 -9.27 6.33
C ARG A 380 -20.98 -9.55 4.94
N GLY A 381 -21.93 -10.48 4.84
CA GLY A 381 -22.65 -10.75 3.59
C GLY A 381 -22.72 -12.21 3.14
N GLY A 382 -22.25 -13.17 3.96
CA GLY A 382 -22.47 -14.59 3.67
C GLY A 382 -23.90 -15.03 3.95
N VAL A 383 -24.81 -14.74 3.01
CA VAL A 383 -26.01 -15.56 2.73
C VAL A 383 -25.92 -15.99 1.28
#